data_AF-B4IXT4-F1
#
_entry.id   AF-B4IXT4-F1
#
_cell.length_a   1.000
_cell.length_b   1.000
_cell.length_c   1.000
_cell.angle_alpha   90.00
_cell.angle_beta   90.00
_cell.angle_gamma   90.00
#
_symmetry.space_group_name_H-M   'P 1'
#
loop_
_entity.id
_entity.type
_entity.pdbx_description
1 polymer ?
#
loop_
_entity_poly.entity_id
_entity_poly.type
_entity_poly.pdbx_seq_one_letter_code
_entity_poly.pdbx_strand_id
1 'polypeptide(L)'
;MVFGLLLRGGLVAGAVYYTNKAGVWGNPEESHKLYNNVKAKLCPYVQKAKKQLPFEVPQLPKAGEMRFLAKHYYNEGVKSSFRFVHMLPCYAGRGLKKVKDTFEDFAKSPAITASEKPATVTAK
;
A
#
# COMPACT_ATOMS: atom_id res chain seq x y z
N MET A 1 17.84 -14.46 17.33
CA MET A 1 16.36 -14.45 17.21
C MET A 1 15.65 -13.93 18.46
N VAL A 2 16.06 -14.31 19.68
CA VAL A 2 15.41 -13.91 20.95
C VAL A 2 15.47 -12.39 21.21
N PHE A 3 16.60 -11.74 20.94
CA PHE A 3 16.77 -10.29 21.18
C PHE A 3 15.82 -9.43 20.34
N GLY A 4 15.56 -9.82 19.08
CA GLY A 4 14.61 -9.13 18.20
C GLY A 4 13.16 -9.30 18.65
N LEU A 5 12.82 -10.45 19.23
CA LEU A 5 11.50 -10.68 19.82
C LEU A 5 11.29 -9.85 21.10
N LEU A 6 12.32 -9.70 21.93
CA LEU A 6 12.25 -8.85 23.13
C LEU A 6 12.12 -7.37 22.78
N LEU A 7 12.87 -6.88 21.79
CA LEU A 7 12.76 -5.50 21.32
C LEU A 7 11.37 -5.20 20.75
N ARG A 8 10.87 -6.07 19.85
CA ARG A 8 9.53 -5.92 19.27
C ARG A 8 8.43 -6.08 20.33
N GLY A 9 8.57 -7.06 21.21
CA GLY A 9 7.64 -7.31 22.32
C GLY A 9 7.57 -6.13 23.28
N GLY A 10 8.72 -5.55 23.65
CA GLY A 10 8.80 -4.35 24.49
C GLY A 10 8.19 -3.13 23.82
N LEU A 11 8.38 -2.95 22.52
CA LEU A 11 7.79 -1.84 21.75
C LEU A 11 6.26 -1.97 21.70
N VAL A 12 5.75 -3.18 21.45
CA VAL A 12 4.30 -3.46 21.46
C VAL A 12 3.73 -3.28 22.86
N ALA A 13 4.35 -3.84 23.89
CA ALA A 13 3.90 -3.72 25.27
C ALA A 13 3.90 -2.25 25.74
N GLY A 14 4.94 -1.48 25.38
CA GLY A 14 5.02 -0.06 25.66
C GLY A 14 3.92 0.75 24.95
N ALA A 15 3.63 0.42 23.69
CA ALA A 15 2.54 1.03 22.94
C ALA A 15 1.17 0.72 23.56
N VAL A 16 0.93 -0.54 23.96
CA VAL A 16 -0.31 -0.94 24.65
C VAL A 16 -0.44 -0.23 25.99
N TYR A 17 0.63 -0.18 26.79
CA TYR A 17 0.62 0.50 28.09
C TYR A 17 0.32 2.01 27.95
N TYR A 18 0.98 2.66 26.98
CA TYR A 18 0.75 4.08 26.71
C TYR A 18 -0.67 4.35 26.20
N THR A 19 -1.17 3.54 25.27
CA THR A 19 -2.53 3.69 24.73
C THR A 19 -3.59 3.40 25.78
N ASN A 20 -3.34 2.46 26.70
CA ASN A 20 -4.22 2.22 27.84
C ASN A 20 -4.27 3.43 28.77
N LYS A 21 -3.11 3.99 29.14
CA LYS A 21 -3.02 5.20 29.98
C LYS A 21 -3.61 6.45 29.29
N ALA A 22 -3.57 6.51 27.98
CA ALA A 22 -4.22 7.57 27.20
C ALA A 22 -5.76 7.46 27.20
N GLY A 23 -6.33 6.39 27.75
CA GLY A 23 -7.78 6.18 27.81
C GLY A 23 -8.36 5.57 26.53
N VAL A 24 -7.54 4.99 25.66
CA VAL A 24 -8.00 4.28 24.45
C VAL A 24 -8.69 2.96 24.81
N TRP A 25 -8.18 2.30 25.86
CA TRP A 25 -8.67 1.01 26.37
C TRP A 25 -9.25 1.12 27.79
N GLY A 26 -9.35 2.35 28.32
CA GLY A 26 -9.85 2.65 29.67
C GLY A 26 -11.37 2.67 29.74
N ASN A 27 -11.90 3.37 30.75
CA ASN A 27 -13.34 3.47 30.92
C ASN A 27 -14.00 4.29 29.79
N PRO A 28 -15.28 4.04 29.46
CA PRO A 28 -15.99 4.76 28.39
C PRO A 28 -15.91 6.28 28.54
N GLU A 29 -15.92 6.78 29.78
CA GLU A 29 -15.80 8.20 30.12
C GLU A 29 -14.44 8.79 29.73
N GLU A 30 -13.35 8.05 29.95
CA GLU A 30 -11.99 8.46 29.59
C GLU A 30 -11.82 8.47 28.07
N SER A 31 -12.34 7.45 27.38
CA SER A 31 -12.34 7.41 25.92
C SER A 31 -13.18 8.54 25.31
N HIS A 32 -14.34 8.86 25.90
CA HIS A 32 -15.17 10.00 25.49
C HIS A 32 -14.45 11.34 25.69
N LYS A 33 -13.74 11.51 26.82
CA LYS A 33 -12.93 12.70 27.10
C LYS A 33 -11.77 12.82 26.12
N LEU A 34 -11.08 11.72 25.81
CA LEU A 34 -10.02 11.69 24.81
C LEU A 34 -10.57 12.07 23.43
N TYR A 35 -11.68 11.46 23.01
CA TYR A 35 -12.34 11.76 21.74
C TYR A 35 -12.69 13.25 21.60
N ASN A 36 -13.31 13.84 22.64
CA ASN A 36 -13.68 15.25 22.62
C ASN A 36 -12.46 16.18 22.57
N ASN A 37 -11.37 15.84 23.27
CA ASN A 37 -10.12 16.61 23.21
C ASN A 37 -9.47 16.56 21.82
N VAL A 38 -9.42 15.37 21.21
CA VAL A 38 -8.88 15.18 19.86
C VAL A 38 -9.75 15.93 18.85
N LYS A 39 -11.08 15.79 18.94
CA LYS A 39 -12.04 16.53 18.12
C LYS A 39 -11.86 18.04 18.23
N ALA A 40 -11.72 18.57 19.45
CA ALA A 40 -11.51 20.00 19.68
C ALA A 40 -10.21 20.50 19.02
N LYS A 41 -9.12 19.72 19.10
CA LYS A 41 -7.84 20.03 18.45
C LYS A 41 -7.91 19.94 16.92
N LEU A 42 -8.66 18.98 16.37
CA LEU A 42 -8.77 18.78 14.92
C LEU A 42 -9.75 19.74 14.24
N CYS A 43 -10.81 20.16 14.94
CA CYS A 43 -11.86 21.05 14.41
C CYS A 43 -11.30 22.28 13.67
N PRO A 44 -10.35 23.07 14.20
CA PRO A 44 -9.82 24.24 13.50
C PRO A 44 -9.08 23.90 12.20
N TYR A 45 -8.40 22.74 12.13
CA TYR A 45 -7.69 22.32 10.92
C TYR A 45 -8.66 21.84 9.85
N VAL A 46 -9.69 21.10 10.24
CA VAL A 46 -10.76 20.66 9.33
C VAL A 46 -11.51 21.88 8.76
N GLN A 47 -11.78 22.89 9.58
CA GLN A 47 -12.39 24.14 9.13
C GLN A 47 -11.50 24.93 8.15
N LYS A 48 -10.18 24.97 8.40
CA LYS A 48 -9.22 25.57 7.46
C LYS A 48 -9.16 24.81 6.13
N ALA A 49 -9.12 23.48 6.19
CA ALA A 49 -9.15 22.63 5.00
C ALA A 49 -10.45 22.82 4.20
N LYS A 50 -11.61 22.86 4.89
CA LYS A 50 -12.91 23.11 4.26
C LYS A 50 -12.97 24.45 3.52
N LYS A 51 -12.30 25.49 4.02
CA LYS A 51 -12.23 26.81 3.37
C LYS A 51 -11.30 26.86 2.14
N GLN A 52 -10.32 25.96 2.06
CA GLN A 52 -9.39 25.89 0.92
C GLN A 52 -9.85 24.92 -0.17
N LEU A 53 -10.88 24.12 0.07
CA LEU A 53 -11.47 23.25 -0.94
C LEU A 53 -12.51 24.04 -1.76
N PRO A 54 -12.37 24.12 -3.09
CA PRO A 54 -13.31 24.82 -3.98
C PRO A 54 -14.61 24.04 -4.24
N PHE A 55 -14.89 22.99 -3.46
CA PHE A 55 -16.08 22.15 -3.60
C PHE A 55 -16.79 21.99 -2.27
N GLU A 56 -18.12 21.92 -2.33
CA GLU A 56 -18.95 21.66 -1.16
C GLU A 56 -18.69 20.23 -0.69
N VAL A 57 -18.04 20.07 0.46
CA VAL A 57 -17.73 18.75 1.02
C VAL A 57 -19.06 18.03 1.23
N PRO A 58 -19.33 16.91 0.52
CA PRO A 58 -20.58 16.19 0.69
C PRO A 58 -20.74 15.79 2.14
N GLN A 59 -21.97 15.82 2.65
CA GLN A 59 -22.24 15.46 4.04
C GLN A 59 -21.63 14.09 4.30
N LEU A 60 -20.74 14.02 5.31
CA LEU A 60 -20.12 12.76 5.70
C LEU A 60 -21.24 11.74 5.96
N PRO A 61 -21.11 10.50 5.45
CA PRO A 61 -22.16 9.50 5.61
C PRO A 61 -22.47 9.33 7.10
N LYS A 62 -23.75 9.19 7.45
CA LYS A 62 -24.15 8.94 8.84
C LYS A 62 -23.40 7.71 9.35
N ALA A 63 -23.12 7.61 10.64
CA ALA A 63 -22.29 6.53 11.21
C ALA A 63 -22.74 5.10 10.77
N GLY A 64 -24.03 4.90 10.51
CA GLY A 64 -24.56 3.67 9.92
C GLY A 64 -24.14 3.41 8.47
N GLU A 65 -24.06 4.44 7.64
CA GLU A 65 -23.60 4.40 6.25
C GLU A 65 -22.07 4.20 6.17
N MET A 66 -21.30 4.78 7.11
CA MET A 66 -19.86 4.50 7.24
C MET A 66 -19.59 3.01 7.55
N ARG A 67 -20.43 2.39 8.38
CA ARG A 67 -20.34 0.95 8.68
C ARG A 67 -20.65 0.10 7.46
N PHE A 68 -21.61 0.52 6.63
CA PHE A 68 -21.92 -0.14 5.36
C PHE A 68 -20.75 -0.01 4.38
N LEU A 69 -20.19 1.20 4.22
CA LEU A 69 -19.02 1.46 3.39
C LEU A 69 -17.82 0.61 3.81
N ALA A 70 -17.51 0.57 5.10
CA ALA A 70 -16.41 -0.23 5.63
C ALA A 70 -16.58 -1.72 5.31
N LYS A 71 -17.80 -2.27 5.50
CA LYS A 71 -18.11 -3.66 5.13
C LYS A 71 -18.00 -3.90 3.62
N HIS A 72 -18.51 -2.97 2.82
CA HIS A 72 -18.50 -3.08 1.37
C HIS A 72 -17.07 -3.06 0.82
N TYR A 73 -16.25 -2.08 1.20
CA TYR A 73 -14.85 -1.97 0.80
C TYR A 73 -13.99 -3.12 1.32
N TYR A 74 -14.25 -3.62 2.54
CA TYR A 74 -13.56 -4.80 3.04
C TYR A 74 -13.84 -6.02 2.15
N ASN A 75 -15.11 -6.26 1.81
CA ASN A 75 -15.50 -7.38 0.95
C ASN A 75 -14.96 -7.23 -0.49
N GLU A 76 -14.97 -6.03 -1.06
CA GLU A 76 -14.35 -5.78 -2.36
C GLU A 76 -12.83 -5.95 -2.32
N GLY A 77 -12.18 -5.48 -1.25
CA GLY A 77 -10.75 -5.65 -1.04
C GLY A 77 -10.35 -7.12 -1.03
N VAL A 78 -11.02 -7.93 -0.19
CA VAL A 78 -10.76 -9.38 -0.12
C VAL A 78 -10.99 -10.04 -1.48
N LYS A 79 -12.12 -9.76 -2.16
CA LYS A 79 -12.40 -10.30 -3.50
C LYS A 79 -11.33 -9.91 -4.52
N SER A 80 -10.88 -8.66 -4.49
CA SER A 80 -9.85 -8.14 -5.39
C SER A 80 -8.49 -8.79 -5.15
N SER A 81 -8.07 -8.94 -3.89
CA SER A 81 -6.82 -9.60 -3.53
C SER A 81 -6.80 -11.07 -3.96
N PHE A 82 -7.87 -11.82 -3.70
CA PHE A 82 -7.97 -13.21 -4.17
C PHE A 82 -8.02 -13.30 -5.70
N ARG A 83 -8.70 -12.37 -6.37
CA ARG A 83 -8.71 -12.30 -7.84
C ARG A 83 -7.31 -11.99 -8.38
N PHE A 84 -6.54 -11.11 -7.76
CA PHE A 84 -5.16 -10.85 -8.13
C PHE A 84 -4.29 -12.10 -7.98
N VAL A 85 -4.39 -12.80 -6.83
CA VAL A 85 -3.65 -14.05 -6.61
C VAL A 85 -4.03 -15.13 -7.63
N HIS A 86 -5.32 -15.23 -7.97
CA HIS A 86 -5.78 -16.17 -9.00
C HIS A 86 -5.29 -15.79 -10.40
N MET A 87 -5.13 -14.50 -10.70
CA MET A 87 -4.68 -14.01 -12.01
C MET A 87 -3.14 -13.90 -12.12
N LEU A 88 -2.40 -13.98 -11.01
CA LEU A 88 -0.93 -13.97 -10.97
C LEU A 88 -0.28 -14.98 -11.93
N PRO A 89 -0.72 -16.24 -12.04
CA PRO A 89 -0.15 -17.19 -12.99
C PRO A 89 -0.31 -16.74 -14.45
N CYS A 90 -1.44 -16.09 -14.76
CA CYS A 90 -1.73 -15.57 -16.10
C CYS A 90 -0.87 -14.33 -16.42
N TYR A 91 -0.66 -13.45 -15.44
CA TYR A 91 0.27 -12.32 -15.56
C TYR A 91 1.73 -12.76 -15.67
N ALA A 92 2.15 -13.73 -14.85
CA ALA A 92 3.49 -14.31 -14.88
C ALA A 92 3.77 -15.01 -16.22
N GLY A 93 2.81 -15.81 -16.73
CA GLY A 93 2.92 -16.44 -18.04
C GLY A 93 3.02 -15.44 -19.19
N ARG A 94 2.24 -14.34 -19.15
CA ARG A 94 2.35 -13.25 -20.13
C ARG A 94 3.69 -12.50 -20.02
N GLY A 95 4.21 -12.33 -18.81
CA GLY A 95 5.51 -11.73 -18.55
C GLY A 95 6.66 -12.59 -19.08
N LEU A 96 6.68 -13.89 -18.75
CA LEU A 96 7.68 -14.83 -19.26
C LEU A 96 7.66 -14.91 -20.78
N LYS A 97 6.48 -14.90 -21.41
CA LYS A 97 6.36 -14.93 -22.87
C LYS A 97 6.97 -13.68 -23.51
N LYS A 98 6.69 -12.49 -22.98
CA LYS A 98 7.33 -11.25 -23.45
C LYS A 98 8.84 -11.26 -23.31
N VAL A 99 9.35 -11.78 -22.20
CA VAL A 99 10.80 -11.90 -21.98
C VAL A 99 11.41 -12.84 -23.02
N LYS A 100 10.80 -14.01 -23.24
CA LYS A 100 11.25 -14.97 -24.25
C LYS A 100 11.23 -14.36 -25.65
N ASP A 101 10.12 -13.74 -26.05
CA ASP A 101 9.96 -13.13 -27.38
C ASP A 101 11.02 -12.04 -27.60
N THR A 102 11.29 -11.22 -26.57
CA THR A 102 12.33 -10.19 -26.61
C THR A 102 13.73 -10.80 -26.77
N PHE A 103 14.06 -11.89 -26.06
CA PHE A 103 15.33 -12.58 -26.22
C PHE A 103 15.49 -13.23 -27.60
N GLU A 104 14.43 -13.81 -28.15
CA GLU A 104 14.45 -14.34 -29.52
C GLU A 104 14.62 -13.25 -30.57
N ASP A 105 13.99 -12.09 -30.38
CA ASP A 105 14.14 -10.93 -31.27
C ASP A 105 15.56 -10.35 -31.17
N PHE A 106 16.15 -10.29 -29.97
CA PHE A 106 17.57 -9.93 -29.80
C PHE A 106 18.51 -10.94 -30.45
N ALA A 107 18.22 -12.24 -30.36
CA ALA A 107 19.03 -13.29 -30.96
C ALA A 107 18.95 -13.31 -32.50
N LYS A 108 17.82 -12.86 -33.08
CA LYS A 108 17.64 -12.73 -34.54
C LYS A 108 18.13 -11.38 -35.08
N SER A 109 18.42 -10.41 -34.20
CA SER A 109 18.85 -9.07 -34.60
C SER A 109 20.28 -9.10 -35.16
N PRO A 110 20.54 -8.50 -36.35
CA PRO A 110 21.80 -8.63 -37.09
C PRO A 110 23.01 -7.95 -36.43
N ALA A 111 22.88 -7.44 -35.20
CA ALA A 111 23.97 -6.78 -34.47
C ALA A 111 25.07 -7.76 -34.02
N ILE A 112 24.76 -9.06 -33.84
CA ILE A 112 25.76 -10.07 -33.46
C ILE A 112 26.47 -10.64 -34.70
N THR A 113 25.75 -10.85 -35.81
CA THR A 113 26.33 -11.40 -37.06
C THR A 113 27.25 -10.41 -37.79
N ALA A 114 27.23 -9.12 -37.45
CA ALA A 114 28.18 -8.14 -37.97
C ALA A 114 29.53 -8.13 -37.24
N SER A 115 29.63 -8.72 -36.04
CA SER A 115 30.87 -8.75 -35.25
C SER A 115 31.78 -9.94 -35.58
N GLU A 116 31.33 -10.89 -36.40
CA GLU A 116 32.08 -12.09 -36.79
C GLU A 116 32.55 -12.01 -38.25
N LYS A 117 33.07 -10.86 -38.69
CA LYS A 117 34.03 -10.83 -39.80
C LYS A 117 35.42 -10.62 -39.21
N PRO A 118 36.32 -11.62 -39.29
CA PRO A 118 37.66 -11.45 -38.79
C PRO A 118 38.35 -10.36 -39.62
N ALA A 119 39.00 -9.42 -38.92
CA ALA A 119 39.90 -8.47 -39.52
C ALA A 119 41.12 -9.24 -40.07
N THR A 120 41.10 -9.59 -41.35
CA THR A 120 42.28 -10.10 -42.04
C THR A 120 43.17 -8.93 -42.45
N VAL A 121 44.20 -8.74 -41.63
CA VAL A 121 45.41 -7.96 -41.87
C VAL A 121 46.13 -8.43 -43.15
N THR A 122 46.56 -7.48 -44.01
CA THR A 122 47.84 -7.45 -44.78
C THR A 122 47.81 -6.23 -45.73
N ALA A 123 48.59 -5.17 -45.56
CA ALA A 123 50.05 -5.02 -45.78
C ALA A 123 50.49 -5.26 -47.24
N LYS A 124 50.56 -4.21 -48.07
CA LYS A 124 51.81 -3.60 -48.59
C LYS A 124 51.48 -2.44 -49.53
#